data_AF-Q8C4U4-F1
#
_entry.id   AF-Q8C4U4-F1
#
_cell.length_a   1.000
_cell.length_b   1.000
_cell.length_c   1.000
_cell.angle_alpha   90.00
_cell.angle_beta   90.00
_cell.angle_gamma   90.00
#
_symmetry.space_group_name_H-M   'P 1'
#
loop_
_entity.id
_entity.type
_entity.pdbx_description
1 polymer ?
#
loop_
_entity_poly.entity_id
_entity_poly.type
_entity_poly.pdbx_seq_one_letter_code
_entity_poly.pdbx_strand_id
1 'polypeptide(L)'
;SCIPDCEPGTYFDSELVKCGECHHTCRTCVGPSREECIHCAKSFHFQDWKCVPACGEGFYPEEMPGLPHKVCRRCEENCLSCEGSSRNCSRCKAGFTQLGTSCITNHTCSNADETFCEMVKSNRLCERKLFIQFCCRTCLLAG
;
A
#
# COMPACT_ATOMS: atom_id res chain seq x y z
N SER A 1 -22.23 -33.88 1.10
CA SER A 1 -22.62 -33.01 2.22
C SER A 1 -23.40 -31.85 1.65
N CYS A 2 -24.64 -31.61 2.07
CA CYS A 2 -25.44 -30.46 1.65
C CYS A 2 -25.33 -29.38 2.74
N ILE A 3 -24.82 -28.21 2.39
CA ILE A 3 -24.78 -27.06 3.29
C ILE A 3 -26.11 -26.32 3.09
N PRO A 4 -26.86 -25.98 4.16
CA PRO A 4 -28.06 -25.17 4.03
C PRO A 4 -27.74 -23.83 3.39
N ASP A 5 -28.57 -23.42 2.43
CA ASP A 5 -28.40 -22.18 1.68
C ASP A 5 -28.95 -21.02 2.53
N CYS A 6 -28.04 -20.29 3.17
CA CYS A 6 -28.34 -19.09 3.93
C CYS A 6 -28.31 -17.87 3.01
N GLU A 7 -29.27 -16.95 3.18
CA GLU A 7 -29.35 -15.76 2.34
C GLU A 7 -28.08 -14.90 2.44
N PRO A 8 -27.67 -14.17 1.37
CA PRO A 8 -26.53 -13.27 1.43
C PRO A 8 -26.67 -12.26 2.58
N GLY A 9 -25.61 -12.15 3.39
CA GLY A 9 -25.62 -11.36 4.64
C GLY A 9 -25.85 -12.21 5.89
N THR A 10 -26.04 -13.52 5.74
CA THR A 10 -26.11 -14.48 6.84
C THR A 10 -25.08 -15.61 6.65
N TYR A 11 -24.74 -16.28 7.75
CA TYR A 11 -23.91 -17.49 7.76
C TYR A 11 -24.66 -18.62 8.45
N PHE A 12 -24.32 -19.86 8.12
CA PHE A 12 -24.88 -21.01 8.81
C PHE A 12 -24.19 -21.22 10.16
N ASP A 13 -24.94 -21.01 11.23
CA ASP A 13 -24.52 -21.30 12.59
C ASP A 13 -24.81 -22.77 12.89
N SER A 14 -23.76 -23.59 13.01
CA SER A 14 -23.88 -25.03 13.24
C SER A 14 -24.29 -25.38 14.67
N GLU A 15 -24.06 -24.49 15.64
CA GLU A 15 -24.44 -24.70 17.04
C GLU A 15 -25.94 -24.45 17.22
N LEU A 16 -26.46 -23.40 16.59
CA LEU A 16 -27.87 -23.01 16.65
C LEU A 16 -28.72 -23.63 15.54
N VAL A 17 -28.09 -24.30 14.57
CA VAL A 17 -28.70 -24.92 13.38
C VAL A 17 -29.63 -23.93 12.67
N LYS A 18 -29.17 -22.69 12.49
CA LYS A 18 -29.93 -21.60 11.85
C LYS A 18 -28.99 -20.64 11.13
N CYS A 19 -29.55 -19.79 10.27
CA CYS A 19 -28.78 -18.70 9.68
C CYS A 19 -28.64 -17.55 10.70
N GLY A 20 -27.42 -17.19 11.05
CA GLY A 20 -27.07 -16.03 11.86
C GLY A 20 -26.66 -14.84 10.99
N GLU A 21 -26.84 -13.62 11.48
CA GLU A 21 -26.45 -12.43 10.72
C GLU A 21 -24.93 -12.22 10.72
N CYS A 22 -24.40 -11.80 9.58
CA CYS A 22 -23.02 -11.33 9.49
C CYS A 22 -22.83 -10.01 10.23
N HIS A 23 -21.57 -9.69 10.54
CA HIS A 23 -21.23 -8.34 10.96
C HIS A 23 -21.67 -7.31 9.89
N HIS A 24 -22.21 -6.16 10.32
CA HIS A 24 -22.85 -5.18 9.43
C HIS A 24 -21.92 -4.59 8.34
N THR A 25 -20.61 -4.73 8.49
CA THR A 25 -19.60 -4.30 7.50
C THR A 25 -19.44 -5.29 6.35
N CYS A 26 -20.09 -6.45 6.43
CA CYS A 26 -19.84 -7.60 5.58
C CYS A 26 -21.08 -7.97 4.78
N ARG A 27 -20.86 -8.29 3.50
CA ARG A 27 -21.88 -8.76 2.58
C ARG A 27 -22.04 -10.27 2.66
N THR A 28 -20.95 -10.99 2.86
CA THR A 28 -20.94 -12.44 3.11
C THR A 28 -19.85 -12.74 4.14
N CYS A 29 -20.10 -13.72 4.99
CA CYS A 29 -19.21 -14.10 6.08
C CYS A 29 -19.24 -15.60 6.33
N VAL A 30 -18.25 -16.10 7.07
CA VAL A 30 -18.24 -17.48 7.60
C VAL A 30 -18.65 -17.55 9.06
N GLY A 31 -18.82 -16.40 9.71
CA GLY A 31 -19.15 -16.28 11.13
C GLY A 31 -19.56 -14.85 11.50
N PRO A 32 -19.95 -14.63 12.76
CA PRO A 32 -20.51 -13.36 13.21
C PRO A 32 -19.45 -12.26 13.41
N SER A 33 -18.16 -12.61 13.49
CA SER A 33 -17.10 -11.63 13.76
C SER A 33 -16.78 -10.76 12.54
N ARG A 34 -16.26 -9.57 12.79
CA ARG A 34 -15.82 -8.64 11.73
C ARG A 34 -14.58 -9.14 10.95
N GLU A 35 -13.83 -10.08 11.52
CA GLU A 35 -12.67 -10.74 10.90
C GLU A 35 -13.05 -12.00 10.10
N GLU A 36 -14.32 -12.40 10.11
CA GLU A 36 -14.82 -13.61 9.44
C GLU A 36 -15.52 -13.29 8.12
N CYS A 37 -15.14 -12.16 7.50
CA CYS A 37 -15.82 -11.63 6.33
C CYS A 37 -15.15 -12.10 5.04
N ILE A 38 -15.98 -12.60 4.11
CA ILE A 38 -15.54 -13.05 2.79
C ILE A 38 -15.61 -11.88 1.80
N HIS A 39 -16.73 -11.15 1.82
CA HIS A 39 -16.93 -9.96 1.01
C HIS A 39 -17.45 -8.82 1.88
N CYS A 40 -16.94 -7.62 1.66
CA CYS A 40 -17.44 -6.43 2.36
C CYS A 40 -18.71 -5.87 1.74
N ALA A 41 -19.49 -5.21 2.58
CA ALA A 41 -20.63 -4.42 2.16
C ALA A 41 -20.18 -3.27 1.23
N LYS A 42 -21.15 -2.69 0.51
CA LYS A 42 -20.88 -1.54 -0.36
C LYS A 42 -20.25 -0.40 0.45
N SER A 43 -19.26 0.28 -0.13
CA SER A 43 -18.49 1.37 0.49
C SER A 43 -17.48 0.95 1.57
N PHE A 44 -17.36 -0.35 1.88
CA PHE A 44 -16.29 -0.88 2.72
C PHE A 44 -15.18 -1.49 1.87
N HIS A 45 -13.98 -1.49 2.44
CA HIS A 45 -12.75 -1.98 1.83
C HIS A 45 -12.20 -3.17 2.61
N PHE A 46 -11.68 -4.16 1.90
CA PHE A 46 -11.07 -5.32 2.55
C PHE A 46 -9.63 -5.01 2.96
N GLN A 47 -9.33 -5.14 4.25
CA GLN A 47 -7.98 -4.95 4.80
C GLN A 47 -7.75 -5.97 5.92
N ASP A 48 -6.72 -6.81 5.81
CA ASP A 48 -6.33 -7.76 6.87
C ASP A 48 -7.51 -8.58 7.45
N TRP A 49 -8.31 -9.21 6.57
CA TRP A 49 -9.49 -10.03 6.93
C TRP A 49 -10.70 -9.30 7.51
N LYS A 50 -10.65 -7.97 7.60
CA LYS A 50 -11.77 -7.13 8.06
C LYS A 50 -12.21 -6.16 6.98
N CYS A 51 -13.44 -5.71 7.13
CA CYS A 51 -14.04 -4.69 6.28
C CYS A 51 -13.97 -3.33 6.97
N VAL A 52 -13.20 -2.41 6.40
CA VAL A 52 -12.96 -1.07 6.95
C VAL A 52 -13.60 0.02 6.08
N PRO A 53 -14.11 1.12 6.65
CA PRO A 53 -14.70 2.19 5.86
C PRO A 53 -13.68 2.91 4.97
N ALA A 54 -12.41 2.96 5.41
CA ALA A 54 -11.31 3.54 4.66
C ALA A 54 -10.02 2.75 4.95
N CYS A 55 -9.12 2.71 3.97
CA CYS A 55 -7.79 2.12 4.16
C CYS A 55 -6.98 2.95 5.17
N GLY A 56 -6.26 2.26 6.06
CA GLY A 56 -5.39 2.91 7.03
C GLY A 56 -4.16 3.58 6.40
N GLU A 57 -3.38 4.32 7.20
CA GLU A 57 -2.11 4.90 6.74
C GLU A 57 -1.16 3.82 6.18
N GLY A 58 -0.47 4.17 5.10
CA GLY A 58 0.37 3.24 4.34
C GLY A 58 -0.40 2.28 3.44
N PHE A 59 -1.71 2.46 3.27
CA PHE A 59 -2.52 1.69 2.33
C PHE A 59 -3.35 2.59 1.40
N TYR A 60 -3.65 2.10 0.20
CA TYR A 60 -4.54 2.74 -0.76
C TYR A 60 -5.62 1.76 -1.23
N PRO A 61 -6.83 2.25 -1.55
CA PRO A 61 -7.89 1.40 -2.07
C PRO A 61 -7.65 1.05 -3.54
N GLU A 62 -7.59 -0.24 -3.85
CA GLU A 62 -7.40 -0.76 -5.21
C GLU A 62 -8.60 -1.62 -5.65
N GLU A 63 -9.11 -1.37 -6.86
CA GLU A 63 -10.15 -2.20 -7.47
C GLU A 63 -9.54 -3.49 -8.02
N MET A 64 -9.98 -4.63 -7.50
CA MET A 64 -9.51 -5.95 -7.91
C MET A 64 -10.55 -6.61 -8.82
N PRO A 65 -10.17 -7.05 -10.03
CA PRO A 65 -11.08 -7.78 -10.91
C PRO A 65 -11.67 -9.01 -10.21
N GLY A 66 -12.99 -9.16 -10.29
CA GLY A 66 -13.71 -10.28 -9.66
C GLY A 66 -14.12 -10.07 -8.21
N LEU A 67 -13.79 -8.92 -7.60
CA LEU A 67 -14.23 -8.60 -6.24
C LEU A 67 -15.26 -7.45 -6.23
N PRO A 68 -16.33 -7.53 -5.42
CA PRO A 68 -17.40 -6.52 -5.37
C PRO A 68 -17.03 -5.27 -4.56
N HIS A 69 -15.79 -5.18 -4.09
CA HIS A 69 -15.27 -4.18 -3.16
C HIS A 69 -13.80 -3.89 -3.46
N LYS A 70 -13.29 -2.73 -3.04
CA LYS A 70 -11.86 -2.42 -3.16
C LYS A 70 -11.07 -3.11 -2.05
N VAL A 71 -9.83 -3.44 -2.35
CA VAL A 71 -8.89 -4.05 -1.40
C VAL A 71 -7.85 -3.01 -1.02
N CYS A 72 -7.56 -2.89 0.27
CA CYS A 72 -6.53 -2.00 0.75
C CYS A 72 -5.15 -2.61 0.48
N ARG A 73 -4.45 -2.07 -0.50
CA ARG A 73 -3.09 -2.45 -0.85
C ARG A 73 -2.09 -1.58 -0.14
N ARG A 74 -0.95 -2.15 0.25
CA ARG A 74 0.11 -1.41 0.91
C ARG A 74 0.85 -0.52 -0.10
N CYS A 75 1.21 0.68 0.32
CA CYS A 75 2.13 1.55 -0.40
C CYS A 75 3.54 0.95 -0.45
N GLU A 76 4.39 1.45 -1.37
CA GLU A 76 5.81 1.09 -1.37
C GLU A 76 6.51 1.52 -0.07
N GLU A 77 7.70 0.95 0.17
CA GLU A 77 8.46 1.23 1.38
C GLU A 77 8.69 2.72 1.58
N ASN A 78 8.72 3.14 2.84
CA ASN A 78 8.97 4.53 3.25
C ASN A 78 7.86 5.53 2.86
N CYS A 79 6.86 5.09 2.09
CA CYS A 79 5.67 5.85 1.82
C CYS A 79 4.67 5.75 2.97
N LEU A 80 4.12 6.90 3.36
CA LEU A 80 3.08 7.03 4.39
C LEU A 80 1.68 7.15 3.77
N SER A 81 1.56 7.77 2.59
CA SER A 81 0.31 7.85 1.83
C SER A 81 0.60 7.79 0.34
N CYS A 82 -0.12 6.94 -0.39
CA CYS A 82 -0.02 6.77 -1.83
C CYS A 82 -1.42 6.74 -2.47
N GLU A 83 -1.51 7.11 -3.75
CA GLU A 83 -2.80 7.23 -4.45
C GLU A 83 -2.76 6.61 -5.86
N GLY A 84 -3.74 5.77 -6.18
CA GLY A 84 -3.86 5.11 -7.49
C GLY A 84 -2.84 4.00 -7.77
N SER A 85 -1.68 4.04 -7.13
CA SER A 85 -0.65 2.99 -7.22
C SER A 85 0.21 2.98 -5.97
N SER A 86 0.76 1.81 -5.61
CA SER A 86 1.74 1.69 -4.53
C SER A 86 2.96 2.59 -4.70
N ARG A 87 3.32 2.92 -5.95
CA ARG A 87 4.48 3.75 -6.32
C ARG A 87 4.21 5.25 -6.33
N ASN A 88 2.93 5.63 -6.29
CA ASN A 88 2.54 7.03 -6.42
C ASN A 88 2.42 7.66 -5.04
N CYS A 89 3.55 7.85 -4.38
CA CYS A 89 3.59 8.34 -3.02
C CYS A 89 3.33 9.85 -2.97
N SER A 90 2.31 10.23 -2.20
CA SER A 90 1.95 11.62 -1.93
C SER A 90 2.57 12.14 -0.64
N ARG A 91 2.89 11.26 0.33
CA ARG A 91 3.49 11.63 1.62
C ARG A 91 4.46 10.57 2.13
N CYS A 92 5.66 10.98 2.53
CA CYS A 92 6.68 10.08 3.08
C CYS A 92 6.59 9.92 4.60
N LYS A 93 7.12 8.81 5.13
CA LYS A 93 7.33 8.60 6.56
C LYS A 93 8.37 9.59 7.09
N ALA A 94 8.37 9.84 8.40
CA ALA A 94 9.35 10.68 9.04
C ALA A 94 10.78 10.19 8.76
N GLY A 95 11.69 11.10 8.37
CA GLY A 95 13.08 10.79 7.99
C GLY A 95 13.32 10.55 6.50
N PHE A 96 12.27 10.56 5.68
CA PHE A 96 12.35 10.41 4.22
C PHE A 96 11.92 11.68 3.51
N THR A 97 12.53 11.94 2.36
CA THR A 97 12.28 13.10 1.50
C THR A 97 11.56 12.62 0.24
N GLN A 98 10.49 13.33 -0.14
CA GLN A 98 9.74 13.03 -1.36
C GLN A 98 10.51 13.53 -2.58
N LEU A 99 10.79 12.64 -3.52
CA LEU A 99 11.39 12.95 -4.81
C LEU A 99 10.49 12.38 -5.91
N GLY A 100 9.73 13.26 -6.56
CA GLY A 100 8.68 12.83 -7.50
C GLY A 100 7.60 12.03 -6.75
N THR A 101 7.41 10.78 -7.14
CA THR A 101 6.44 9.86 -6.52
C THR A 101 7.07 8.88 -5.52
N SER A 102 8.37 8.98 -5.25
CA SER A 102 9.09 8.05 -4.38
C SER A 102 9.65 8.74 -3.14
N CYS A 103 9.81 7.97 -2.06
CA CYS A 103 10.37 8.44 -0.81
C CYS A 103 11.80 7.92 -0.65
N ILE A 104 12.76 8.83 -0.69
CA ILE A 104 14.19 8.50 -0.54
C ILE A 104 14.68 8.92 0.83
N THR A 105 15.65 8.19 1.38
CA THR A 105 16.35 8.68 2.58
C THR A 105 17.27 9.83 2.18
N ASN A 106 17.54 10.75 3.08
CA ASN A 106 18.59 11.77 2.88
C ASN A 106 19.99 11.16 2.67
N HIS A 107 20.17 9.86 2.92
CA HIS A 107 21.42 9.13 2.74
C HIS A 107 21.51 8.40 1.39
N THR A 108 20.39 8.21 0.69
CA THR A 108 20.34 7.49 -0.59
C THR A 108 20.14 8.47 -1.72
N CYS A 109 21.24 9.08 -2.10
CA CYS A 109 21.52 9.03 -3.52
C CYS A 109 21.64 7.57 -3.93
N SER A 110 20.80 7.14 -4.87
CA SER A 110 21.17 5.97 -5.64
C SER A 110 22.40 6.42 -6.42
N ASN A 111 23.58 6.10 -5.90
CA ASN A 111 24.75 5.95 -6.75
C ASN A 111 24.24 5.07 -7.89
N ALA A 112 24.12 5.63 -9.10
CA ALA A 112 24.34 4.76 -10.24
C ALA A 112 25.69 4.10 -9.96
N ASP A 113 25.74 2.78 -10.15
CA ASP A 113 26.89 1.86 -10.08
C ASP A 113 28.23 2.58 -9.76
N GLU A 114 29.02 2.19 -8.77
CA GLU A 114 30.21 2.94 -8.27
C GLU A 114 31.07 3.59 -9.40
N THR A 115 31.13 2.93 -10.55
CA THR A 115 31.65 3.40 -11.84
C THR A 115 31.12 4.77 -12.31
N PHE A 116 29.81 5.03 -12.22
CA PHE A 116 29.16 6.28 -12.59
C PHE A 116 29.52 7.41 -11.65
N CYS A 117 29.55 7.18 -10.33
CA CYS A 117 30.00 8.19 -9.37
C CYS A 117 31.45 8.60 -9.62
N GLU A 118 32.34 7.65 -9.89
CA GLU A 118 33.73 7.93 -10.26
C GLU A 118 33.85 8.61 -11.65
N MET A 119 32.99 8.28 -12.61
CA MET A 119 32.92 9.00 -13.88
C MET A 119 32.50 10.46 -13.67
N VAL A 120 31.48 10.72 -12.85
CA VAL A 120 30.98 12.06 -12.53
C VAL A 120 32.05 12.91 -11.83
N LYS A 121 32.79 12.31 -10.87
CA LYS A 121 33.92 12.96 -10.18
C LYS A 121 35.09 13.23 -11.12
N SER A 122 35.57 12.21 -11.85
CA SER A 122 36.73 12.33 -12.75
C SER A 122 36.53 13.36 -13.86
N ASN A 123 35.29 13.52 -14.34
CA ASN A 123 34.94 14.49 -15.39
C ASN A 123 34.47 15.85 -14.85
N ARG A 124 34.51 16.08 -13.53
CA ARG A 124 34.06 17.32 -12.86
C ARG A 124 32.68 17.77 -13.31
N LEU A 125 31.77 16.82 -13.55
CA LEU A 125 30.46 17.13 -14.10
C LEU A 125 29.62 17.97 -13.12
N CYS A 126 29.89 17.90 -11.82
CA CYS A 126 29.25 18.74 -10.80
C CYS A 126 29.60 20.23 -10.87
N GLU A 127 30.72 20.59 -11.51
CA GLU A 127 31.12 22.00 -11.73
C GLU A 127 30.41 22.60 -12.95
N ARG A 128 29.80 21.75 -13.79
CA ARG A 128 29.09 22.16 -14.99
C ARG A 128 27.61 22.34 -14.68
N LYS A 129 27.12 23.55 -14.93
CA LYS A 129 25.73 23.96 -14.67
C LYS A 129 24.66 23.01 -15.26
N LEU A 130 24.97 22.34 -16.37
CA LEU A 130 24.07 21.40 -17.04
C LEU A 130 23.93 20.03 -16.34
N PHE A 131 24.93 19.62 -15.56
CA PHE A 131 25.05 18.24 -15.04
C PHE A 131 24.93 18.15 -13.51
N ILE A 132 24.74 19.28 -12.82
CA ILE A 132 24.59 19.36 -11.36
C ILE A 132 23.44 18.52 -10.81
N GLN A 133 22.39 18.30 -11.61
CA GLN A 133 21.22 17.47 -11.28
C GLN A 133 21.55 15.97 -11.14
N PHE A 134 22.66 15.50 -11.72
CA PHE A 134 23.17 14.14 -11.55
C PHE A 134 24.11 14.02 -10.34
N CYS A 135 24.48 15.15 -9.75
CA CYS A 135 25.32 15.20 -8.57
C CYS A 135 24.44 15.07 -7.34
N CYS A 136 24.26 13.81 -7.02
CA CYS A 136 23.52 13.41 -5.87
C CYS A 136 24.28 13.85 -4.60
N ARG A 137 23.56 14.35 -3.57
CA ARG A 137 24.13 15.04 -2.38
C ARG A 137 25.24 14.24 -1.66
N THR A 138 25.33 12.92 -1.86
CA THR A 138 26.33 12.00 -1.28
C THR A 138 27.68 11.93 -2.01
N CYS A 139 27.80 12.40 -3.26
CA CYS A 139 29.12 12.55 -3.91
C CYS A 139 29.98 13.64 -3.27
N LEU A 140 29.38 14.46 -2.41
CA LEU A 140 30.03 15.50 -1.63
C LEU A 140 29.92 15.14 -0.15
N LEU A 141 31.07 14.77 0.41
CA LEU A 141 31.57 15.07 1.77
C LEU A 141 32.22 13.86 2.45
N ALA A 142 33.35 13.44 1.89
CA ALA A 142 34.53 13.12 2.71
C ALA A 142 35.78 13.38 1.87
N GLY A 143 36.55 14.40 2.28
CA GLY A 143 38.00 14.55 2.05
C GLY A 143 38.50 14.42 0.62
#